data_AF-A0A4Y2PZ32-F1
#
_entry.id   AF-A0A4Y2PZ32-F1
#
_cell.length_a   1.000
_cell.length_b   1.000
_cell.length_c   1.000
_cell.angle_alpha   90.00
_cell.angle_beta   90.00
_cell.angle_gamma   90.00
#
_symmetry.space_group_name_H-M   'P 1'
#
loop_
_entity.id
_entity.type
_entity.pdbx_description
1 polymer ?
#
loop_
_entity_poly.entity_id
_entity_poly.type
_entity_poly.pdbx_seq_one_letter_code
_entity_poly.pdbx_strand_id
1 'polypeptide(L)'
;MVKLYCNGTRSVNGTVFNADIEPIVPEKGVEVHTVMENGSLLQLYHERWVHQDKRYIKDMFQKELGTSVHLGNKHCECIHRKAHRLPFGTMKKTTSPGELVSADVFGPFDFFISKEAFVS
;
A
#
# COMPACT_ATOMS: atom_id res chain seq x y z
N MET A 1 5.90 6.92 -20.13
CA MET A 1 7.23 6.44 -19.72
C MET A 1 7.87 7.57 -18.92
N VAL A 2 8.67 7.28 -17.88
CA VAL A 2 9.17 8.30 -16.93
C VAL A 2 10.70 8.20 -16.90
N LYS A 3 11.41 9.32 -16.81
CA LYS A 3 12.84 9.33 -16.49
C LYS A 3 13.00 9.48 -14.99
N LEU A 4 13.90 8.68 -14.43
CA LEU A 4 14.19 8.64 -13.01
C LEU A 4 15.67 8.97 -12.85
N TYR A 5 15.95 10.09 -12.18
CA TYR A 5 17.31 10.51 -11.86
C TYR A 5 17.50 10.41 -10.34
N CYS A 6 18.46 9.60 -9.93
CA CYS A 6 18.84 9.48 -8.53
C CYS A 6 20.13 10.27 -8.32
N ASN A 7 20.06 11.39 -7.62
CA ASN A 7 21.22 12.23 -7.34
C ASN A 7 21.49 12.28 -5.82
N GLY A 8 22.75 12.08 -5.43
CA GLY A 8 23.19 12.20 -4.05
C GLY A 8 24.61 11.69 -3.81
N THR A 9 25.36 12.35 -2.94
CA THR A 9 26.66 11.88 -2.42
C THR A 9 26.47 11.25 -1.04
N ARG A 10 27.07 10.07 -0.82
CA ARG A 10 26.86 9.28 0.39
C ARG A 10 27.90 9.64 1.46
N SER A 11 27.47 9.87 2.69
CA SER A 11 28.28 9.58 3.87
C SER A 11 28.09 8.11 4.27
N VAL A 12 29.13 7.47 4.82
CA VAL A 12 29.03 6.09 5.32
C VAL A 12 27.87 6.03 6.32
N ASN A 13 26.84 5.21 6.02
CA ASN A 13 25.58 5.01 6.77
C ASN A 13 24.38 5.96 6.49
N GLY A 14 24.38 6.78 5.44
CA GLY A 14 23.16 7.50 5.01
C GLY A 14 22.11 6.59 4.36
N THR A 15 20.81 6.84 4.63
CA THR A 15 19.66 5.99 4.22
C THR A 15 18.71 6.61 3.18
N VAL A 16 18.95 7.83 2.69
CA VAL A 16 17.97 8.54 1.83
C VAL A 16 18.61 8.97 0.50
N PHE A 17 17.96 8.60 -0.61
CA PHE A 17 18.22 9.14 -1.94
C PHE A 17 17.17 10.20 -2.26
N ASN A 18 17.58 11.27 -2.94
CA ASN A 18 16.65 12.16 -3.61
C ASN A 18 16.43 11.63 -5.03
N ALA A 19 15.17 11.40 -5.39
CA ALA A 19 14.79 10.88 -6.70
C ALA A 19 13.98 11.94 -7.44
N ASP A 20 14.56 12.52 -8.48
CA ASP A 20 13.88 13.44 -9.37
C ASP A 20 13.18 12.62 -10.46
N ILE A 21 11.86 12.78 -10.53
CA ILE A 21 11.00 12.05 -11.47
C ILE A 21 10.48 13.02 -12.51
N GLU A 22 10.89 12.83 -13.76
CA GLU A 22 10.47 13.68 -14.87
C GLU A 22 9.60 12.90 -15.88
N PRO A 23 8.40 13.43 -16.23
CA PRO A 23 7.58 12.83 -17.27
C PRO A 23 8.25 12.96 -18.63
N ILE A 24 8.39 11.85 -19.37
CA ILE A 24 8.81 11.91 -20.77
C ILE A 24 7.61 12.35 -21.59
N VAL A 25 7.68 13.57 -22.13
CA VAL A 25 6.69 14.08 -23.07
C VAL A 25 7.07 13.59 -24.46
N PRO A 26 6.20 12.84 -25.16
CA PRO A 26 6.48 12.38 -26.52
C PRO A 26 6.51 13.55 -27.51
N GLU A 27 7.45 13.55 -28.46
CA GLU A 27 7.62 14.61 -29.46
C GLU A 27 6.42 14.77 -30.41
N LYS A 28 5.65 13.71 -30.61
CA LYS A 28 4.35 13.75 -31.28
C LYS A 28 3.26 13.47 -30.27
N GLY A 29 2.17 14.24 -30.34
CA GLY A 29 0.95 13.96 -29.59
C GLY A 29 0.54 12.51 -29.82
N VAL A 30 0.58 11.69 -28.77
CA VAL A 30 0.14 10.30 -28.86
C VAL A 30 -1.37 10.33 -28.84
N GLU A 31 -1.98 10.12 -29.99
CA GLU A 31 -3.43 9.96 -30.11
C GLU A 31 -3.80 8.55 -29.65
N VAL A 32 -4.24 8.44 -28.40
CA VAL A 32 -4.69 7.16 -27.82
C VAL A 32 -6.18 6.99 -28.14
N HIS A 33 -6.49 6.36 -29.27
CA HIS A 33 -7.85 5.94 -29.62
C HIS A 33 -8.24 4.72 -28.79
N THR A 34 -8.63 4.91 -27.53
CA THR A 34 -9.25 3.82 -26.76
C THR A 34 -10.76 3.81 -27.01
N VAL A 35 -11.19 3.21 -28.13
CA VAL A 35 -12.56 2.67 -28.22
C VAL A 35 -12.58 1.42 -27.35
N MET A 36 -12.74 1.64 -26.05
CA MET A 36 -12.72 0.59 -25.04
C MET A 36 -14.04 0.67 -24.27
N GLU A 37 -14.68 -0.47 -24.03
CA GLU A 37 -15.89 -0.50 -23.20
C GLU A 37 -15.62 0.15 -21.85
N ASN A 38 -16.60 0.88 -21.30
CA ASN A 38 -16.44 1.71 -20.09
C ASN A 38 -15.78 0.97 -18.89
N GLY A 39 -16.09 -0.32 -18.71
CA GLY A 39 -15.49 -1.14 -17.65
C GLY A 39 -14.01 -1.47 -17.87
N SER A 40 -13.56 -1.54 -19.12
CA SER A 40 -12.17 -1.82 -19.50
C SER A 40 -11.29 -0.57 -19.36
N LEU A 41 -11.86 0.63 -19.53
CA LEU A 41 -11.15 1.89 -19.35
C LEU A 41 -10.72 2.12 -17.89
N LEU A 42 -11.63 1.92 -16.92
CA LEU A 42 -11.28 2.06 -15.50
C LEU A 42 -10.23 1.04 -15.05
N GLN A 43 -10.26 -0.19 -15.58
CA GLN A 43 -9.24 -1.20 -15.28
C GLN A 43 -7.86 -0.76 -15.79
N LEU A 44 -7.80 -0.25 -17.02
CA LEU A 44 -6.56 0.20 -17.63
C LEU A 44 -5.90 1.35 -16.85
N TYR A 45 -6.69 2.34 -16.42
CA TYR A 45 -6.15 3.43 -15.62
C TYR A 45 -5.85 3.03 -14.18
N HIS A 46 -6.61 2.09 -13.61
CA HIS A 46 -6.28 1.48 -12.32
C HIS A 46 -4.87 0.87 -12.35
N GLU A 47 -4.52 0.12 -13.40
CA GLU A 47 -3.18 -0.47 -13.54
C GLU A 47 -2.11 0.60 -13.83
N ARG A 48 -2.38 1.52 -14.76
CA ARG A 48 -1.41 2.57 -15.15
C ARG A 48 -1.07 3.55 -14.02
N TRP A 49 -2.01 3.81 -13.12
CA TRP A 49 -1.84 4.77 -12.04
C TRP A 49 -1.41 4.11 -10.72
N VAL A 50 -0.84 2.92 -10.77
CA VAL A 50 -0.32 2.21 -9.58
C VAL A 50 -1.44 1.71 -8.66
N HIS A 51 -2.41 1.00 -9.24
CA HIS A 51 -3.49 0.34 -8.52
C HIS A 51 -4.32 1.27 -7.61
N GLN A 52 -4.53 2.52 -8.03
CA GLN A 52 -5.38 3.47 -7.31
C GLN A 52 -6.82 2.98 -7.21
N ASP A 53 -7.58 3.48 -6.23
CA ASP A 53 -8.99 3.12 -6.10
C ASP A 53 -9.74 3.48 -7.40
N LYS A 54 -10.50 2.52 -7.95
CA LYS A 54 -11.29 2.72 -9.18
C LYS A 54 -12.34 3.82 -9.02
N ARG A 55 -12.86 4.01 -7.81
CA ARG A 55 -13.82 5.09 -7.49
C ARG A 55 -13.14 6.44 -7.62
N TYR A 56 -11.92 6.55 -7.07
CA TYR A 56 -11.12 7.77 -7.21
C TYR A 56 -10.82 8.10 -8.67
N ILE A 57 -10.43 7.10 -9.47
CA ILE A 57 -10.16 7.29 -10.91
C ILE A 57 -11.43 7.74 -11.65
N LYS A 58 -12.58 7.11 -11.35
CA LYS A 58 -13.88 7.49 -11.92
C LYS A 58 -14.22 8.95 -11.62
N ASP A 59 -14.08 9.37 -10.36
CA ASP A 59 -14.38 10.73 -9.93
C ASP A 59 -13.44 11.74 -10.61
N MET A 60 -12.16 11.38 -10.77
CA MET A 60 -11.19 12.20 -11.49
C MET A 60 -11.54 12.33 -12.99
N PHE A 61 -11.97 11.26 -13.65
CA PHE A 61 -12.45 11.36 -15.05
C PHE A 61 -13.66 12.26 -15.20
N GLN A 62 -14.61 12.16 -14.29
CA GLN A 62 -15.79 13.03 -14.32
C GLN A 62 -15.39 14.49 -14.10
N LYS A 63 -14.49 14.76 -13.15
CA LYS A 63 -14.09 16.11 -12.76
C LYS A 63 -13.18 16.78 -13.81
N GLU A 64 -12.17 16.08 -14.29
CA GLU A 64 -11.11 16.67 -15.11
C GLU A 64 -11.37 16.51 -16.62
N LEU A 65 -12.07 15.44 -17.03
CA LEU A 65 -12.30 15.10 -18.44
C LEU A 65 -13.78 15.17 -18.85
N GLY A 66 -14.68 15.48 -17.93
CA GLY A 66 -16.13 15.48 -18.19
C GLY A 66 -16.69 14.12 -18.63
N THR A 67 -15.93 13.03 -18.43
CA THR A 67 -16.25 11.71 -18.97
C THR A 67 -16.91 10.85 -17.91
N SER A 68 -18.14 10.41 -18.17
CA SER A 68 -18.86 9.49 -17.29
C SER A 68 -18.47 8.04 -17.62
N VAL A 69 -17.90 7.36 -16.64
CA VAL A 69 -17.51 5.93 -16.71
C VAL A 69 -18.25 5.12 -15.66
N HIS A 70 -18.74 3.95 -16.05
CA HIS A 70 -19.39 3.02 -15.12
C HIS A 70 -18.35 2.23 -14.32
N LEU A 71 -18.58 2.13 -13.01
CA LEU A 71 -17.78 1.28 -12.14
C LEU A 71 -18.05 -0.20 -12.48
N GLY A 72 -17.07 -0.88 -13.07
CA GLY A 72 -17.18 -2.32 -13.34
C GLY A 72 -16.88 -3.18 -12.12
N ASN A 73 -17.41 -4.41 -12.11
CA ASN A 73 -17.21 -5.40 -11.03
C ASN A 73 -15.93 -6.24 -11.16
N LYS A 74 -15.05 -5.93 -12.13
CA LYS A 74 -13.80 -6.66 -12.29
C LYS A 74 -12.89 -6.39 -11.09
N HIS A 75 -12.52 -7.45 -10.37
CA HIS A 75 -11.58 -7.36 -9.26
C HIS A 75 -10.14 -7.30 -9.77
N CYS A 76 -9.26 -6.66 -9.01
CA CYS A 76 -7.82 -6.68 -9.23
C CYS A 76 -7.14 -7.37 -8.05
N GLU A 77 -6.02 -8.04 -8.30
CA GLU A 77 -5.21 -8.73 -7.29
C GLU A 77 -4.75 -7.80 -6.15
N CYS A 78 -4.76 -6.48 -6.35
CA CYS A 78 -4.44 -5.50 -5.31
C CYS A 78 -5.29 -5.64 -4.03
N ILE A 79 -6.46 -6.29 -4.10
CA ILE A 79 -7.32 -6.57 -2.95
C ILE A 79 -6.57 -7.36 -1.87
N HIS A 80 -5.69 -8.28 -2.27
CA HIS A 80 -4.89 -9.07 -1.32
C HIS A 80 -3.75 -8.28 -0.68
N ARG A 81 -3.38 -7.13 -1.26
CA ARG A 81 -2.24 -6.31 -0.82
C ARG A 81 -2.67 -5.04 -0.09
N LYS A 82 -3.95 -4.66 -0.17
CA LYS A 82 -4.50 -3.48 0.52
C LYS A 82 -5.07 -3.87 1.87
N ALA A 83 -4.75 -3.08 2.89
CA ALA A 83 -5.41 -3.20 4.18
C ALA A 83 -6.90 -2.84 4.04
N HIS A 84 -7.79 -3.68 4.57
CA HIS A 84 -9.20 -3.31 4.69
C HIS A 84 -9.39 -2.36 5.88
N ARG A 85 -10.44 -1.53 5.82
CA ARG A 85 -10.83 -0.63 6.92
C ARG A 85 -11.94 -1.20 7.80
N LEU A 86 -12.29 -2.47 7.62
CA LEU A 86 -13.27 -3.15 8.47
C LEU A 86 -12.73 -3.25 9.90
N PRO A 87 -13.59 -3.07 10.92
CA PRO A 87 -13.16 -3.20 12.31
C PRO A 87 -12.69 -4.63 12.59
N PHE A 88 -11.77 -4.76 13.54
CA PHE A 88 -11.49 -6.06 14.14
C PHE A 88 -12.75 -6.58 14.84
N GLY A 89 -12.86 -7.91 14.94
CA GLY A 89 -13.97 -8.55 15.63
C GLY A 89 -14.11 -8.07 17.08
N THR A 90 -15.28 -8.30 17.67
CA THR A 90 -15.52 -7.97 19.07
C THR A 90 -14.81 -8.95 19.98
N MET A 91 -14.14 -8.45 21.02
CA MET A 91 -13.59 -9.30 22.06
C MET A 91 -14.71 -9.83 22.96
N LYS A 92 -14.57 -11.08 23.43
CA LYS A 92 -15.45 -11.62 24.48
C LYS A 92 -15.19 -10.86 25.79
N LYS A 93 -16.25 -10.41 26.42
CA LYS A 93 -16.20 -9.82 27.76
C LYS A 93 -16.33 -10.92 28.80
N THR A 94 -15.55 -10.82 29.88
CA THR A 94 -15.73 -11.64 31.08
C THR A 94 -16.67 -10.96 32.06
N THR A 95 -17.43 -11.76 32.79
CA THR A 95 -18.42 -11.37 33.79
C THR A 95 -17.95 -11.56 35.23
N SER A 96 -16.89 -12.35 35.46
CA SER A 96 -16.34 -12.57 36.80
C SER A 96 -14.80 -12.71 36.81
N PRO A 97 -14.15 -12.45 37.96
CA PRO A 97 -12.70 -12.58 38.08
C PRO A 97 -12.23 -14.02 37.81
N GLY A 98 -11.16 -14.16 37.02
CA GLY A 98 -10.56 -15.46 36.71
C GLY A 98 -11.15 -16.18 35.48
N GLU A 99 -12.22 -15.68 34.86
CA GLU A 99 -12.82 -16.30 33.66
C GLU A 99 -11.93 -16.25 32.42
N LEU A 100 -11.05 -15.26 32.32
CA LEU A 100 -10.07 -15.13 31.25
C LEU A 100 -8.72 -14.78 31.84
N VAL A 101 -7.75 -15.65 31.61
CA VAL A 101 -6.34 -15.41 31.92
C VAL A 101 -5.60 -15.37 30.60
N SER A 102 -5.11 -14.19 30.23
CA SER A 102 -4.19 -14.03 29.10
C SER A 102 -2.77 -14.20 29.64
N ALA A 103 -2.06 -15.23 29.18
CA ALA A 103 -0.64 -15.38 29.42
C ALA A 103 0.12 -15.07 28.13
N ASP A 104 1.23 -14.36 28.24
CA ASP A 104 2.14 -14.10 27.14
C ASP A 104 3.51 -14.73 27.47
N VAL A 105 4.21 -15.20 26.43
CA VAL A 105 5.55 -15.76 26.57
C VAL A 105 6.53 -14.72 26.06
N PHE A 106 7.32 -14.17 26.97
CA PHE A 106 8.31 -13.15 26.61
C PHE A 106 9.62 -13.80 26.14
N GLY A 107 9.89 -13.69 24.84
CA GLY A 107 11.21 -13.83 24.21
C GLY A 107 11.86 -15.23 24.19
N PRO A 108 12.73 -15.51 23.21
CA PRO A 108 13.89 -16.35 23.47
C PRO A 108 14.89 -15.53 24.28
N PHE A 109 15.28 -16.00 25.46
CA PHE A 109 16.38 -15.44 26.21
C PHE A 109 17.68 -16.06 25.71
N ASP A 110 18.66 -15.23 25.37
CA ASP A 110 20.04 -15.72 25.23
C ASP A 110 20.51 -16.16 26.63
N PHE A 111 20.71 -17.46 26.82
CA PHE A 111 21.26 -18.01 28.06
C PHE A 111 22.73 -17.60 28.20
N PHE A 112 22.99 -16.38 28.64
CA PHE A 112 24.24 -16.02 29.33
C PHE A 112 23.93 -15.74 30.80
N ILE A 113 23.42 -16.75 31.50
CA ILE A 113 23.67 -16.83 32.94
C ILE A 113 25.11 -17.31 33.06
N SER A 114 26.07 -16.38 33.12
CA SER A 114 27.35 -16.70 33.73
C SER A 114 27.04 -17.15 35.15
N LYS A 115 27.31 -18.43 35.44
CA LYS A 115 27.52 -18.87 36.82
C LYS A 115 28.49 -17.89 37.48
N GLU A 116 28.23 -17.57 38.74
CA GLU A 116 28.90 -16.57 39.62
C GLU A 116 28.20 -15.20 39.61
N ALA A 117 27.77 -14.64 40.74
CA ALA A 117 27.84 -15.01 42.14
C ALA A 117 26.78 -14.18 42.89
N PHE A 118 26.15 -14.72 43.93
CA PHE A 118 25.93 -14.01 45.20
C PHE A 118 25.56 -15.04 46.26
N VAL A 119 26.61 -15.58 46.88
CA VAL A 119 26.58 -16.00 48.28
C VAL A 119 26.67 -14.71 49.10
N SER A 120 25.62 -14.38 49.84
CA SER A 120 25.67 -13.74 51.16
C SER A 120 24.31 -13.85 51.81
#